data_AF-A0A0Q9JPN2-F1
#
_entry.id   AF-A0A0Q9JPN2-F1
#
_cell.length_a   1.000
_cell.length_b   1.000
_cell.length_c   1.000
_cell.angle_alpha   90.00
_cell.angle_beta   90.00
_cell.angle_gamma   90.00
#
_symmetry.space_group_name_H-M   'P 1'
#
loop_
_entity.id
_entity.type
_entity.pdbx_description
1 polymer ?
#
loop_
_entity_poly.entity_id
_entity_poly.type
_entity_poly.pdbx_seq_one_letter_code
_entity_poly.pdbx_strand_id
1 'polypeptide(L)'
;MSIHRIAAAAAAALAAVALAIGGAAPAYAGSPHFIKQATTASLDGTSLVVDFKEAGLESGSVETIQATAHLDATYSCVNGGGNVPVDAKKTTISSDVSESGTFTAGKNGNVTGSLTLSVPAAADALDCPNGQTATLISGTWSDISIEDLTSGAFLAIPGSFSF
;
A
#
# COMPACT_ATOMS: atom_id res chain seq x y z
N MET A 1 -52.16 -21.17 -28.87
CA MET A 1 -51.44 -20.81 -30.12
C MET A 1 -52.14 -19.58 -30.67
N SER A 2 -51.58 -18.38 -30.79
CA SER A 2 -50.19 -17.94 -30.82
C SER A 2 -50.15 -16.44 -30.47
N ILE A 3 -49.21 -16.03 -29.62
CA ILE A 3 -48.93 -14.63 -29.26
C ILE A 3 -47.88 -14.14 -30.24
N HIS A 4 -48.22 -13.25 -31.18
CA HIS A 4 -47.21 -12.64 -32.05
C HIS A 4 -47.53 -11.18 -32.39
N ARG A 5 -46.60 -10.33 -31.91
CA ARG A 5 -46.03 -9.15 -32.59
C ARG A 5 -46.87 -7.88 -32.61
N ILE A 6 -46.46 -6.88 -31.81
CA ILE A 6 -45.89 -5.63 -32.33
C ILE A 6 -44.80 -5.16 -31.36
N ALA A 7 -43.54 -5.29 -31.77
CA ALA A 7 -42.41 -4.59 -31.18
C ALA A 7 -41.98 -3.54 -32.20
N ALA A 8 -42.08 -2.26 -31.85
CA ALA A 8 -41.31 -1.16 -32.45
C ALA A 8 -41.70 0.15 -31.76
N ALA A 9 -40.79 0.70 -30.96
CA ALA A 9 -40.53 2.14 -30.73
C ALA A 9 -40.16 2.41 -29.26
N ALA A 10 -38.86 2.35 -28.95
CA ALA A 10 -38.18 3.23 -28.00
C ALA A 10 -36.73 2.74 -27.80
N ALA A 11 -35.90 2.90 -28.84
CA ALA A 11 -34.45 2.66 -28.73
C ALA A 11 -33.72 3.78 -29.48
N ALA A 12 -33.72 4.99 -28.93
CA ALA A 12 -32.90 6.10 -29.43
C ALA A 12 -32.83 7.27 -28.42
N ALA A 13 -32.40 7.02 -27.17
CA ALA A 13 -32.05 8.11 -26.25
C ALA A 13 -31.23 7.63 -25.03
N LEU A 14 -30.11 6.93 -25.23
CA LEU A 14 -29.18 6.58 -24.13
C LEU A 14 -27.79 6.23 -24.71
N ALA A 15 -27.14 7.19 -25.38
CA ALA A 15 -25.76 7.03 -25.82
C ALA A 15 -25.10 8.41 -26.03
N ALA A 16 -24.98 9.23 -24.99
CA ALA A 16 -24.23 10.48 -25.09
C ALA A 16 -23.62 11.03 -23.78
N VAL A 17 -23.56 10.25 -22.69
CA VAL A 17 -22.96 10.73 -21.43
C VAL A 17 -22.13 9.61 -20.78
N ALA A 18 -20.98 9.30 -21.36
CA ALA A 18 -20.01 8.38 -20.73
C ALA A 18 -18.54 8.70 -21.03
N LEU A 19 -18.23 9.89 -21.57
CA LEU A 19 -16.88 10.26 -21.98
C LEU A 19 -16.42 11.60 -21.39
N ALA A 20 -16.60 11.80 -20.07
CA ALA A 20 -16.16 13.02 -19.40
C ALA A 20 -15.66 12.79 -17.95
N ILE A 21 -14.94 11.69 -17.71
CA ILE A 21 -14.22 11.47 -16.45
C ILE A 21 -12.78 11.01 -16.71
N GLY A 22 -12.14 11.58 -17.73
CA GLY A 22 -10.69 11.57 -17.83
C GLY A 22 -10.18 12.83 -17.14
N GLY A 23 -9.90 12.76 -15.84
CA GLY A 23 -9.16 13.84 -15.17
C GLY A 23 -7.84 14.03 -15.90
N ALA A 24 -7.59 15.22 -16.43
CA ALA A 24 -6.28 15.56 -16.98
C ALA A 24 -5.29 15.56 -15.82
N ALA A 25 -4.45 14.52 -15.73
CA ALA A 25 -3.30 14.56 -14.84
C ALA A 25 -2.46 15.79 -15.23
N PRO A 26 -1.99 16.60 -14.26
CA PRO A 26 -1.11 17.71 -14.57
C PRO A 26 0.09 17.21 -15.37
N ALA A 27 0.35 17.83 -16.52
CA ALA A 27 1.53 17.52 -17.32
C ALA A 27 2.75 18.16 -16.65
N TYR A 28 3.52 17.38 -15.91
CA TYR A 28 4.78 17.83 -15.32
C TYR A 28 5.82 18.07 -16.42
N ALA A 29 6.54 19.19 -16.35
CA ALA A 29 7.62 19.51 -17.26
C ALA A 29 8.89 18.65 -17.04
N GLY A 30 8.82 17.69 -16.12
CA GLY A 30 9.87 16.74 -15.79
C GLY A 30 9.65 15.34 -16.38
N SER A 31 10.55 14.42 -16.04
CA SER A 31 10.36 12.98 -16.28
C SER A 31 10.51 12.25 -14.95
N PRO A 32 9.54 12.40 -14.02
CA PRO A 32 9.61 11.82 -12.69
C PRO A 32 9.74 10.30 -12.74
N HIS A 33 10.73 9.76 -12.02
CA HIS A 33 10.94 8.32 -11.90
C HIS A 33 11.78 7.98 -10.68
N PHE A 34 11.48 6.85 -10.06
CA PHE A 34 12.32 6.28 -9.01
C PHE A 34 13.60 5.68 -9.59
N ILE A 35 14.73 5.99 -8.96
CA ILE A 35 16.03 5.42 -9.28
C ILE A 35 16.09 4.02 -8.68
N LYS A 36 15.87 2.99 -9.51
CA LYS A 36 15.77 1.59 -9.09
C LYS A 36 16.93 1.09 -8.20
N GLN A 37 18.17 1.48 -8.48
CA GLN A 37 19.33 1.04 -7.68
C GLN A 37 19.50 1.79 -6.35
N ALA A 38 18.74 2.86 -6.15
CA ALA A 38 18.73 3.66 -4.92
C ALA A 38 17.34 3.63 -4.25
N THR A 39 16.50 2.66 -4.63
CA THR A 39 15.18 2.45 -4.06
C THR A 39 15.07 0.99 -3.63
N THR A 40 14.98 0.77 -2.33
CA THR A 40 15.15 -0.53 -1.69
C THR A 40 14.18 -0.71 -0.54
N ALA A 41 13.76 -1.95 -0.29
CA ALA A 41 13.03 -2.33 0.91
C ALA A 41 13.92 -3.18 1.83
N SER A 42 13.75 -3.04 3.14
CA SER A 42 14.46 -3.81 4.16
C SER A 42 13.64 -3.91 5.45
N LEU A 43 14.01 -4.83 6.35
CA LEU A 43 13.39 -4.93 7.67
C LEU A 43 14.18 -4.13 8.71
N ASP A 44 13.44 -3.41 9.55
CA ASP A 44 13.91 -2.93 10.85
C ASP A 44 13.00 -3.53 11.94
N GLY A 45 13.48 -4.59 12.58
CA GLY A 45 12.65 -5.46 13.43
C GLY A 45 11.52 -6.12 12.62
N THR A 46 10.28 -5.71 12.88
CA THR A 46 9.07 -6.21 12.16
C THR A 46 8.55 -5.22 11.13
N SER A 47 9.05 -3.98 11.15
CA SER A 47 8.64 -2.93 10.22
C SER A 47 9.38 -3.06 8.90
N LEU A 48 8.69 -2.71 7.82
CA LEU A 48 9.28 -2.61 6.49
C LEU A 48 9.71 -1.16 6.24
N VAL A 49 11.00 -0.95 6.00
CA VAL A 49 11.56 0.35 5.64
C VAL A 49 11.79 0.39 4.14
N VAL A 50 11.19 1.39 3.48
CA VAL A 50 11.35 1.66 2.05
C VAL A 50 12.17 2.95 1.90
N ASP A 51 13.45 2.77 1.62
CA ASP A 51 14.34 3.87 1.24
C ASP A 51 14.22 4.12 -0.26
N PHE A 52 14.21 5.38 -0.67
CA PHE A 52 13.99 5.72 -2.06
C PHE A 52 14.77 6.94 -2.53
N LYS A 53 14.93 7.00 -3.85
CA LYS A 53 15.34 8.20 -4.55
C LYS A 53 14.48 8.39 -5.78
N GLU A 54 13.91 9.57 -5.92
CA GLU A 54 13.18 10.01 -7.11
C GLU A 54 13.95 11.12 -7.82
N ALA A 55 13.92 11.12 -9.15
CA ALA A 55 14.59 12.10 -10.00
C ALA A 55 13.70 12.57 -11.14
N GLY A 56 14.07 13.69 -11.75
CA GLY A 56 13.33 14.25 -12.88
C GLY A 56 12.15 15.13 -12.46
N LEU A 57 12.16 15.61 -11.21
CA LEU A 57 11.19 16.52 -10.63
C LEU A 57 11.55 17.98 -10.93
N GLU A 58 10.59 18.88 -10.78
CA GLU A 58 10.86 20.33 -10.81
C GLU A 58 11.60 20.75 -9.52
N SER A 59 12.55 21.69 -9.61
CA SER A 59 13.26 22.15 -8.41
C SER A 59 12.31 22.83 -7.43
N GLY A 60 12.23 22.33 -6.20
CA GLY A 60 11.40 22.89 -5.14
C GLY A 60 9.93 22.48 -5.19
N SER A 61 9.54 21.59 -6.11
CA SER A 61 8.21 20.97 -6.07
C SER A 61 8.05 20.11 -4.81
N VAL A 62 6.80 19.94 -4.36
CA VAL A 62 6.46 19.13 -3.20
C VAL A 62 5.72 17.89 -3.69
N GLU A 63 6.34 16.74 -3.49
CA GLU A 63 5.82 15.44 -3.93
C GLU A 63 5.19 14.70 -2.74
N THR A 64 4.10 13.98 -3.01
CA THR A 64 3.43 13.13 -2.02
C THR A 64 3.75 11.70 -2.33
N ILE A 65 4.73 11.14 -1.64
CA ILE A 65 5.26 9.81 -1.92
C ILE A 65 4.63 8.82 -0.94
N GLN A 66 4.13 7.71 -1.47
CA GLN A 66 3.49 6.63 -0.73
C GLN A 66 4.22 5.31 -0.99
N ALA A 67 4.54 4.60 0.08
CA ALA A 67 4.98 3.22 0.03
C ALA A 67 3.83 2.31 0.46
N THR A 68 3.63 1.21 -0.26
CA THR A 68 2.58 0.23 -0.02
C THR A 68 3.18 -1.18 -0.05
N ALA A 69 2.69 -2.05 0.82
CA ALA A 69 3.04 -3.47 0.83
C ALA A 69 1.88 -4.31 1.35
N HIS A 70 1.77 -5.54 0.85
CA HIS A 70 0.86 -6.55 1.39
C HIS A 70 1.48 -7.21 2.63
N LEU A 71 0.71 -7.30 3.72
CA LEU A 71 1.11 -7.92 4.97
C LEU A 71 0.24 -9.13 5.29
N ASP A 72 0.88 -10.29 5.41
CA ASP A 72 0.32 -11.44 6.12
C ASP A 72 0.98 -11.52 7.51
N ALA A 73 0.23 -11.25 8.58
CA ALA A 73 0.74 -11.26 9.95
C ALA A 73 -0.09 -12.17 10.87
N THR A 74 0.58 -13.05 11.61
CA THR A 74 -0.04 -14.00 12.53
C THR A 74 0.15 -13.56 13.96
N TYR A 75 -0.95 -13.53 14.72
CA TYR A 75 -0.97 -13.19 16.13
C TYR A 75 -1.51 -14.37 16.94
N SER A 76 -1.02 -14.50 18.18
CA SER A 76 -1.49 -15.50 19.13
C SER A 76 -1.56 -14.92 20.53
N CYS A 77 -2.49 -15.42 21.32
CA CYS A 77 -2.49 -15.18 22.75
C CYS A 77 -1.34 -15.97 23.41
N VAL A 78 -0.53 -15.28 24.21
CA VAL A 78 0.61 -15.85 24.95
C VAL A 78 0.33 -15.67 26.44
N ASN A 79 0.55 -16.72 27.24
CA ASN A 79 0.29 -16.64 28.69
C ASN A 79 1.34 -15.78 29.41
N GLY A 80 1.07 -15.40 30.67
CA GLY A 80 2.01 -14.59 31.47
C GLY A 80 3.39 -15.21 31.72
N GLY A 81 3.58 -16.50 31.42
CA GLY A 81 4.88 -17.18 31.43
C GLY A 81 5.61 -17.16 30.10
N GLY A 82 5.11 -16.45 29.09
CA GLY A 82 5.72 -16.35 27.75
C GLY A 82 5.48 -17.56 26.85
N ASN A 83 4.60 -18.49 27.24
CA ASN A 83 4.29 -19.69 26.44
C ASN A 83 2.99 -19.50 25.66
N VAL A 84 2.97 -20.00 24.43
CA VAL A 84 1.73 -20.17 23.65
C VAL A 84 0.97 -21.37 24.22
N PRO A 85 -0.24 -21.21 24.77
CA PRO A 85 -1.04 -22.34 25.23
C PRO A 85 -1.32 -23.35 24.10
N VAL A 86 -1.57 -24.61 24.45
CA VAL A 86 -1.90 -25.66 23.45
C VAL A 86 -3.13 -25.26 22.61
N ASP A 87 -4.14 -24.68 23.26
CA ASP A 87 -5.36 -24.17 22.63
C ASP A 87 -5.35 -22.64 22.57
N ALA A 88 -4.24 -22.04 22.15
CA ALA A 88 -4.14 -20.59 22.01
C ALA A 88 -5.11 -20.08 20.94
N LYS A 89 -5.86 -19.03 21.29
CA LYS A 89 -6.56 -18.23 20.28
C LYS A 89 -5.51 -17.57 19.40
N LYS A 90 -5.67 -17.69 18.08
CA LYS A 90 -4.80 -17.14 17.06
C LYS A 90 -5.61 -16.54 15.92
N THR A 91 -5.02 -15.57 15.23
CA THR A 91 -5.58 -14.99 14.02
C THR A 91 -4.46 -14.63 13.06
N THR A 92 -4.79 -14.59 11.77
CA THR A 92 -3.92 -14.05 10.73
C THR A 92 -4.66 -12.91 10.07
N ILE A 93 -4.01 -11.75 9.99
CA ILE A 93 -4.48 -10.65 9.14
C ILE A 93 -3.75 -10.76 7.80
N SER A 94 -4.46 -10.38 6.74
CA SER A 94 -3.95 -10.33 5.37
C SER A 94 -4.51 -9.06 4.75
N SER A 95 -3.67 -8.04 4.60
CA SER A 95 -4.11 -6.69 4.23
C SER A 95 -2.98 -5.85 3.67
N ASP A 96 -3.32 -4.91 2.80
CA ASP A 96 -2.38 -3.89 2.34
C ASP A 96 -2.17 -2.83 3.43
N VAL A 97 -0.91 -2.45 3.62
CA VAL A 97 -0.48 -1.38 4.51
C VAL A 97 0.22 -0.33 3.68
N SER A 98 -0.05 0.94 3.97
CA SER A 98 0.56 2.06 3.25
C SER A 98 1.00 3.14 4.23
N GLU A 99 2.11 3.81 3.92
CA GLU A 99 2.59 5.01 4.61
C GLU A 99 2.93 6.08 3.57
N SER A 100 2.66 7.35 3.88
CA SER A 100 2.89 8.45 2.92
C SER A 100 3.55 9.65 3.57
N GLY A 101 4.43 10.32 2.84
CA GLY A 101 5.09 11.54 3.28
C GLY A 101 5.15 12.59 2.17
N THR A 102 5.27 13.85 2.59
CA THR A 102 5.53 14.96 1.67
C THR A 102 7.01 15.28 1.63
N PHE A 103 7.59 15.36 0.44
CA PHE A 103 9.01 15.59 0.25
C PHE A 103 9.24 16.73 -0.75
N THR A 104 10.15 17.66 -0.43
CA THR A 104 10.48 18.75 -1.35
C THR A 104 11.67 18.38 -2.23
N ALA A 105 11.50 18.47 -3.54
CA ALA A 105 12.56 18.26 -4.50
C ALA A 105 13.69 19.29 -4.30
N GLY A 106 14.92 18.81 -4.20
CA GLY A 106 16.10 19.68 -4.14
C GLY A 106 16.31 20.45 -5.45
N LYS A 107 17.29 21.37 -5.45
CA LYS A 107 17.63 22.21 -6.62
C LYS A 107 17.91 21.44 -7.91
N ASN A 108 18.30 20.18 -7.79
CA ASN A 108 18.61 19.30 -8.91
C ASN A 108 17.42 18.41 -9.33
N GLY A 109 16.20 18.68 -8.84
CA GLY A 109 15.02 17.89 -9.19
C GLY A 109 15.05 16.46 -8.66
N ASN A 110 15.60 16.26 -7.45
CA ASN A 110 15.66 14.95 -6.80
C ASN A 110 15.04 15.01 -5.40
N VAL A 111 14.44 13.89 -4.99
CA VAL A 111 14.06 13.59 -3.61
C VAL A 111 14.80 12.33 -3.16
N THR A 112 15.27 12.32 -1.92
CA THR A 112 15.69 11.10 -1.22
C THR A 112 14.97 11.08 0.12
N GLY A 113 14.42 9.93 0.48
CA GLY A 113 13.64 9.77 1.69
C GLY A 113 13.52 8.32 2.11
N SER A 114 12.77 8.11 3.19
CA SER A 114 12.46 6.80 3.74
C SER A 114 11.03 6.81 4.28
N LEU A 115 10.29 5.73 4.06
CA LEU A 115 8.95 5.51 4.60
C LEU A 115 8.94 4.17 5.33
N THR A 116 8.32 4.13 6.51
CA THR A 116 8.30 2.93 7.35
C THR A 116 6.87 2.42 7.51
N LEU A 117 6.60 1.22 7.00
CA LEU A 117 5.34 0.53 7.18
C LEU A 117 5.43 -0.31 8.46
N SER A 118 4.48 -0.12 9.36
CA SER A 118 4.43 -0.80 10.65
C SER A 118 3.35 -1.87 10.67
N VAL A 119 3.62 -2.98 11.35
CA VAL A 119 2.65 -4.03 11.62
C VAL A 119 1.57 -3.50 12.58
N PRO A 120 0.27 -3.79 12.37
CA PRO A 120 -0.77 -3.41 13.33
C PRO A 120 -0.50 -3.95 14.73
N ALA A 121 -0.88 -3.17 15.75
CA ALA A 121 -0.69 -3.57 17.13
C ALA A 121 -1.46 -4.87 17.42
N ALA A 122 -0.82 -5.80 18.13
CA ALA A 122 -1.41 -7.11 18.40
C ALA A 122 -2.75 -7.04 19.15
N ALA A 123 -2.92 -6.03 20.01
CA ALA A 123 -4.16 -5.79 20.75
C ALA A 123 -5.34 -5.41 19.83
N ASP A 124 -5.07 -4.78 18.69
CA ASP A 124 -6.10 -4.43 17.70
C ASP A 124 -6.48 -5.64 16.82
N ALA A 125 -5.53 -6.55 16.61
CA ALA A 125 -5.73 -7.75 15.80
C ALA A 125 -6.44 -8.87 16.57
N LEU A 126 -6.17 -9.02 17.88
CA LEU A 126 -6.61 -10.17 18.65
C LEU A 126 -6.92 -9.84 20.11
N ASP A 127 -8.19 -9.95 20.49
CA ASP A 127 -8.58 -9.93 21.91
C ASP A 127 -8.26 -11.25 22.62
N CYS A 128 -7.64 -11.20 23.80
CA CYS A 128 -7.15 -12.37 24.53
C CYS A 128 -7.80 -12.50 25.91
N PRO A 129 -8.10 -13.74 26.37
CA PRO A 129 -8.64 -13.96 27.72
C PRO A 129 -7.68 -13.48 28.83
N ASN A 130 -8.26 -13.24 30.02
CA ASN A 130 -7.50 -12.84 31.21
C ASN A 130 -6.29 -13.78 31.47
N GLY A 131 -5.13 -13.18 31.74
CA GLY A 131 -3.87 -13.90 31.96
C GLY A 131 -3.09 -14.23 30.67
N GLN A 132 -3.55 -13.75 29.52
CA GLN A 132 -2.85 -13.85 28.24
C GLN A 132 -2.73 -12.47 27.57
N THR A 133 -1.71 -12.32 26.73
CA THR A 133 -1.41 -11.11 25.98
C THR A 133 -1.37 -11.43 24.48
N ALA A 134 -2.03 -10.61 23.68
CA ALA A 134 -1.94 -10.69 22.23
C ALA A 134 -0.51 -10.36 21.78
N THR A 135 0.10 -11.27 21.01
CA THR A 135 1.49 -11.14 20.57
C THR A 135 1.58 -11.44 19.08
N LEU A 136 2.34 -10.62 18.36
CA LEU A 136 2.74 -10.90 16.98
C LEU A 136 3.73 -12.06 16.97
N ILE A 137 3.43 -13.11 16.20
CA ILE A 137 4.21 -14.35 16.17
C ILE A 137 5.12 -14.40 14.95
N SER A 138 4.58 -13.97 13.80
CA SER A 138 5.32 -13.91 12.55
C SER A 138 4.61 -12.98 11.59
N GLY A 139 5.34 -12.54 10.56
CA GLY A 139 4.72 -11.87 9.43
C GLY A 139 5.54 -11.97 8.16
N THR A 140 4.93 -11.62 7.05
CA THR A 140 5.60 -11.52 5.75
C THR A 140 5.06 -10.31 5.00
N TRP A 141 5.98 -9.44 4.61
CA TRP A 141 5.74 -8.35 3.67
C TRP A 141 5.96 -8.84 2.24
N SER A 142 5.05 -8.49 1.34
CA SER A 142 5.11 -8.81 -0.09
C SER A 142 4.47 -7.70 -0.93
N ASP A 143 4.48 -7.84 -2.26
CA ASP A 143 3.87 -6.89 -3.21
C ASP A 143 4.22 -5.43 -2.92
N ILE A 144 5.51 -5.19 -2.67
CA ILE A 144 6.01 -3.89 -2.23
C ILE A 144 6.11 -2.94 -3.42
N SER A 145 5.56 -1.74 -3.27
CA SER A 145 5.66 -0.68 -4.27
C SER A 145 5.82 0.68 -3.63
N ILE A 146 6.37 1.62 -4.42
CA ILE A 146 6.39 3.03 -4.09
C ILE A 146 5.82 3.84 -5.26
N GLU A 147 5.00 4.83 -4.93
CA GLU A 147 4.33 5.72 -5.87
C GLU A 147 4.51 7.17 -5.42
N ASP A 148 4.77 8.07 -6.36
CA ASP A 148 4.56 9.49 -6.15
C ASP A 148 3.15 9.85 -6.63
N LEU A 149 2.25 10.13 -5.69
CA LEU A 149 0.85 10.46 -5.94
C LEU A 149 0.68 11.85 -6.60
N THR A 150 1.73 12.67 -6.60
CA THR A 150 1.75 13.95 -7.30
C THR A 150 2.07 13.73 -8.78
N SER A 151 3.19 13.08 -9.10
CA SER A 151 3.64 12.90 -10.49
C SER A 151 3.12 11.65 -11.21
N GLY A 152 2.66 10.65 -10.47
CA GLY A 152 2.31 9.32 -10.99
C GLY A 152 3.52 8.42 -11.24
N ALA A 153 4.73 8.80 -10.80
CA ALA A 153 5.89 7.91 -10.85
C ALA A 153 5.63 6.67 -9.98
N PHE A 154 6.02 5.49 -10.47
CA PHE A 154 5.77 4.23 -9.79
C PHE A 154 6.96 3.28 -9.94
N LEU A 155 7.25 2.53 -8.88
CA LEU A 155 8.19 1.42 -8.91
C LEU A 155 7.74 0.27 -8.02
N ALA A 156 7.60 -0.91 -8.61
CA ALA A 156 7.51 -2.16 -7.87
C ALA A 156 8.89 -2.58 -7.37
N ILE A 157 8.99 -2.91 -6.08
CA ILE A 157 10.21 -3.37 -5.41
C ILE A 157 10.12 -4.88 -5.27
N PRO A 158 10.99 -5.66 -5.95
CA PRO A 158 10.90 -7.11 -5.92
C PRO A 158 11.34 -7.68 -4.57
N GLY A 159 10.70 -8.77 -4.15
CA GLY A 159 11.08 -9.54 -2.97
C GLY A 159 9.96 -9.67 -1.95
N SER A 160 10.25 -10.44 -0.90
CA SER A 160 9.39 -10.60 0.27
C SER A 160 10.26 -10.63 1.52
N PHE A 161 9.74 -10.13 2.64
CA PHE A 161 10.48 -9.99 3.88
C PHE A 161 9.70 -10.60 5.03
N SER A 162 10.20 -11.71 5.58
CA SER A 162 9.58 -12.41 6.69
C SER A 162 10.34 -12.16 7.99
N PHE A 163 9.61 -12.11 9.10
CA PHE A 163 10.13 -11.91 10.45
C PHE A 163 9.38 -12.79 11.45
#